data_AF-A0A356IHF6-F1
#
_entry.id   AF-A0A356IHF6-F1
#
_cell.length_a   1.000
_cell.length_b   1.000
_cell.length_c   1.000
_cell.angle_alpha   90.00
_cell.angle_beta   90.00
_cell.angle_gamma   90.00
#
_symmetry.space_group_name_H-M   'P 1'
#
loop_
_entity.id
_entity.type
_entity.pdbx_description
1 polymer ?
#
loop_
_entity_poly.entity_id
_entity_poly.type
_entity_poly.pdbx_seq_one_letter_code
_entity_poly.pdbx_strand_id
1 'polypeptide(L)' 'MDQQTLQQHGLSPEEYKKILGILGRTPSLTELGIFSVMWSEHCSYKSSRVHLRTLPTTGPR' A
#
# COMPACT_ATOMS: atom_id res chain seq x y z
N MET A 1 -13.32 9.80 6.07
CA MET A 1 -12.11 9.98 6.89
C MET A 1 -11.57 11.38 6.64
N ASP A 2 -11.11 12.08 7.67
CA ASP A 2 -10.55 13.44 7.57
C ASP A 2 -9.13 13.45 6.99
N GLN A 3 -8.69 14.59 6.45
CA GLN A 3 -7.37 14.72 5.81
C GLN A 3 -6.20 14.55 6.78
N GLN A 4 -6.36 14.94 8.04
CA GLN A 4 -5.31 14.87 9.04
C GLN A 4 -4.99 13.42 9.38
N THR A 5 -6.01 12.58 9.60
CA THR A 5 -5.84 11.14 9.80
C THR A 5 -5.11 10.48 8.62
N LEU A 6 -5.48 10.80 7.38
CA LEU A 6 -4.81 10.22 6.20
C LEU A 6 -3.32 10.57 6.13
N GLN A 7 -2.97 11.82 6.43
CA GLN A 7 -1.57 12.26 6.49
C GLN A 7 -0.79 11.58 7.62
N GLN A 8 -1.39 11.40 8.79
CA GLN A 8 -0.77 10.68 9.90
C GLN A 8 -0.45 9.22 9.55
N HIS A 9 -1.29 8.61 8.72
CA HIS A 9 -1.08 7.27 8.18
C HIS A 9 -0.19 7.24 6.92
N GLY A 10 0.36 8.37 6.48
CA GLY A 10 1.23 8.43 5.30
C GLY A 10 0.55 7.99 4.00
N LEU A 11 -0.79 8.03 3.95
CA LEU A 11 -1.57 7.63 2.79
C LEU A 11 -1.84 8.84 1.89
N SER A 12 -1.51 8.70 0.61
CA SER A 12 -1.92 9.68 -0.41
C SER A 12 -3.44 9.62 -0.66
N PRO A 13 -4.05 10.71 -1.16
CA PRO A 13 -5.46 10.70 -1.59
C PRO A 13 -5.78 9.60 -2.61
N GLU A 14 -4.84 9.29 -3.50
CA GLU A 14 -4.95 8.23 -4.51
C GLU A 14 -4.97 6.84 -3.88
N GLU A 15 -4.12 6.59 -2.89
CA GLU A 15 -4.12 5.33 -2.14
C GLU A 15 -5.40 5.15 -1.36
N TYR A 16 -5.91 6.21 -0.72
CA TYR A 16 -7.19 6.16 -0.03
C TYR A 16 -8.36 5.86 -0.99
N LYS A 17 -8.40 6.50 -2.17
CA LYS A 17 -9.38 6.16 -3.23
C LYS A 17 -9.29 4.70 -3.66
N LYS A 18 -8.08 4.16 -3.78
CA LYS A 18 -7.87 2.73 -4.05
C LYS A 18 -8.40 1.84 -2.94
N ILE A 19 -8.15 2.19 -1.68
CA ILE A 19 -8.67 1.46 -0.51
C ILE A 19 -10.21 1.43 -0.54
N LEU A 20 -10.85 2.58 -0.82
CA LEU A 20 -12.29 2.67 -0.98
C LEU A 20 -12.80 1.78 -2.12
N GLY A 21 -12.11 1.77 -3.27
CA GLY A 21 -12.45 0.92 -4.40
C GLY A 21 -12.31 -0.58 -4.12
N ILE A 22 -11.30 -0.98 -3.33
CA ILE A 22 -11.09 -2.37 -2.91
C ILE A 22 -12.16 -2.83 -1.92
N LEU A 23 -12.50 -1.98 -0.94
CA LEU A 23 -13.40 -2.34 0.15
C LEU A 23 -14.89 -2.11 -0.19
N GLY A 24 -15.21 -1.23 -1.13
CA GLY A 24 -16.58 -0.80 -1.44
C GLY A 24 -17.27 0.00 -0.33
N ARG A 25 -16.55 0.35 0.74
CA ARG A 25 -17.03 1.11 1.90
C ARG A 25 -15.90 1.92 2.52
N THR A 26 -16.25 2.81 3.45
CA THR A 26 -15.24 3.52 4.26
C THR A 26 -14.50 2.53 5.18
N PRO A 27 -13.16 2.49 5.15
CA PRO A 27 -12.38 1.69 6.09
C PRO A 27 -12.50 2.23 7.51
N SER A 28 -12.46 1.32 8.49
CA SER A 28 -12.23 1.65 9.90
C SER A 28 -10.80 2.14 10.12
N LEU A 29 -10.54 2.77 11.27
CA LEU A 29 -9.19 3.25 11.61
C LEU A 29 -8.16 2.12 11.66
N THR A 30 -8.55 0.95 12.19
CA THR A 30 -7.68 -0.24 12.25
C THR A 30 -7.33 -0.74 10.85
N GLU A 31 -8.32 -0.86 9.95
CA GLU A 31 -8.07 -1.25 8.57
C GLU A 31 -7.14 -0.25 7.87
N LEU A 32 -7.34 1.05 8.12
CA LEU A 32 -6.52 2.10 7.54
C LEU A 32 -5.06 2.03 8.03
N GLY A 33 -4.83 1.72 9.31
CA GLY A 33 -3.50 1.45 9.86
C GLY A 33 -2.83 0.21 9.28
N ILE A 34 -3.60 -0.85 8.98
CA ILE A 34 -3.07 -2.02 8.29
C ILE A 34 -2.63 -1.64 6.87
N PHE A 35 -3.47 -0.92 6.13
CA PHE A 35 -3.12 -0.46 4.79
C PHE A 35 -1.88 0.44 4.78
N SER A 36 -1.73 1.36 5.74
CA SER A 36 -0.56 2.23 5.80
C SER A 36 0.75 1.47 5.93
N VAL A 37 0.79 0.45 6.80
CA VAL A 37 2.01 -0.35 7.00
C VAL A 37 2.25 -1.24 5.79
N MET A 38 1.24 -1.96 5.32
CA MET A 38 1.39 -2.92 4.23
C MET A 38 1.78 -2.27 2.90
N TRP A 39 1.37 -1.02 2.67
CA TRP A 39 1.68 -0.29 1.43
C TRP A 39 2.89 0.64 1.54
N SER A 40 3.54 0.65 2.71
CA SER A 40 4.83 1.30 2.89
C SER A 40 5.89 0.67 1.97
N GLU A 41 6.96 1.42 1.66
CA GLU A 41 8.05 0.91 0.83
C GLU A 41 8.68 -0.36 1.43
N HIS A 42 8.87 -0.36 2.75
CA HIS A 42 9.49 -1.47 3.47
C HIS A 42 8.74 -2.80 3.29
N CYS A 43 7.40 -2.77 3.31
CA CYS A 43 6.59 -3.98 3.17
C CYS A 43 6.25 -4.31 1.70
N SER A 44 6.03 -3.28 0.86
CA SER A 44 5.50 -3.48 -0.49
C SER A 44 6.56 -3.57 -1.58
N TYR A 45 7.82 -3.18 -1.27
CA TYR A 45 8.89 -3.03 -2.25
C TYR A 45 8.48 -2.14 -3.43
N LYS A 46 7.60 -1.15 -3.23
CA LYS A 46 6.92 -0.41 -4.32
C LYS A 46 7.91 0.16 -5.34
N SER A 47 9.01 0.76 -4.90
CA SER A 47 10.04 1.33 -5.78
C SER A 47 10.99 0.26 -6.35
N SER A 48 11.34 -0.74 -5.54
CA SER A 48 12.34 -1.75 -5.90
C SER A 48 11.77 -2.88 -6.76
N ARG A 49 10.47 -3.19 -6.65
CA ARG A 49 9.81 -4.32 -7.33
C ARG A 49 9.91 -4.25 -8.85
N VAL A 50 9.89 -3.06 -9.45
CA VAL A 50 10.04 -2.92 -10.91
C VAL A 50 11.42 -3.36 -11.39
N HIS A 51 12.46 -3.05 -10.61
CA HIS A 51 13.83 -3.43 -10.90
C HIS A 51 14.07 -4.91 -10.60
N LEU A 52 13.56 -5.42 -9.48
CA LEU A 52 13.73 -6.82 -9.09
C LEU A 52 13.10 -7.81 -10.09
N ARG A 53 12.05 -7.39 -10.81
CA ARG A 53 11.41 -8.23 -11.85
C ARG A 53 12.29 -8.48 -13.08
N THR A 54 13.37 -7.73 -13.29
CA THR A 54 14.26 -7.93 -14.45
C THR A 54 15.32 -9.01 -14.19
N LEU A 55 15.51 -9.40 -12.93
CA LEU A 55 16.50 -10.41 -12.56
C LEU A 55 16.02 -11.82 -12.97
N PRO A 56 16.94 -12.72 -13.37
CA PRO A 56 16.60 -14.12 -13.58
C PRO A 56 16.07 -14.75 -12.29
N THR A 57 14.83 -15.26 -12.33
CA THR A 57 14.16 -15.87 -11.16
C THR A 57 13.92 -17.37 -11.33
N THR A 58 14.37 -17.95 -12.45
CA THR A 58 14.23 -19.36 -12.79
C THR A 58 15.60 -20.02 -12.93
N GLY A 59 15.77 -21.20 -12.34
CA GLY A 59 16.97 -22.04 -12.46
C GLY A 59 16.71 -23.48 -11.99
N PRO A 60 17.55 -24.45 -12.37
CA PRO A 60 17.48 -25.81 -11.83
C PRO A 60 17.67 -25.79 -10.31
N ARG A 61 16.90 -26.64 -9.60
CA ARG A 61 16.96 -26.76 -8.14
C ARG A 61 18.07 -27.69 -7.70
#